data_AF-A0A9D6Z6J3-F1
#
_entry.id   AF-A0A9D6Z6J3-F1
#
_cell.length_a   1.000
_cell.length_b   1.000
_cell.length_c   1.000
_cell.angle_alpha   90.00
_cell.angle_beta   90.00
_cell.angle_gamma   90.00
#
_symmetry.space_group_name_H-M   'P 1'
#
loop_
_entity.id
_entity.type
_entity.pdbx_description
1 polymer ?
#
loop_
_entity_poly.entity_id
_entity_poly.type
_entity_poly.pdbx_seq_one_letter_code
_entity_poly.pdbx_strand_id
1 'polypeptide(L)' 'MFNIFKKKCSVCKMELEKGKDYSEGFGKKFCSENCKEEYKKQLDKEQEEHSHGGGCCH' A
#
# COMPACT_ATOMS: atom_id res chain seq x y z
N MET A 1 11.08 -0.60 26.64
CA MET A 1 10.32 -1.50 25.74
C MET A 1 10.40 -0.93 24.32
N PHE A 2 11.20 -1.54 23.45
CA PHE A 2 11.30 -1.11 22.06
C PHE A 2 10.10 -1.69 21.31
N ASN A 3 9.05 -0.89 21.13
CA ASN A 3 7.99 -1.19 20.17
C ASN A 3 8.61 -1.13 18.78
N ILE A 4 9.16 -2.26 18.33
CA ILE A 4 9.56 -2.45 16.95
C ILE A 4 8.25 -2.38 16.17
N PHE A 5 7.96 -1.21 15.60
CA PHE A 5 6.92 -1.03 14.60
C PHE A 5 7.28 -1.93 13.43
N LYS A 6 6.83 -3.19 13.50
CA LYS A 6 6.98 -4.16 12.44
C LYS A 6 6.25 -3.58 11.24
N LYS A 7 7.01 -3.20 10.21
CA LYS A 7 6.41 -2.76 8.94
C LYS A 7 5.60 -3.94 8.41
N LYS A 8 4.41 -3.69 7.88
CA LYS A 8 3.55 -4.74 7.30
C LYS A 8 3.29 -4.43 5.84
N CYS A 9 3.19 -5.48 5.03
CA CYS A 9 2.76 -5.35 3.64
C CYS A 9 1.35 -4.75 3.61
N SER A 10 1.14 -3.73 2.77
CA SER A 10 -0.17 -3.04 2.72
C SER A 10 -1.26 -3.86 2.03
N VAL A 11 -0.91 -4.93 1.32
CA VAL A 11 -1.87 -5.82 0.65
C VAL A 11 -2.16 -7.06 1.51
N CYS A 12 -1.17 -7.89 1.78
CA CYS A 12 -1.38 -9.15 2.51
C CYS A 12 -1.20 -9.05 4.04
N LYS A 13 -0.86 -7.87 4.57
CA LYS A 13 -0.60 -7.62 6.01
C LYS A 13 0.52 -8.46 6.63
N MET A 14 1.34 -9.12 5.80
CA MET A 14 2.50 -9.89 6.22
C MET A 14 3.52 -8.99 6.94
N GLU A 15 4.12 -9.49 8.02
CA GLU A 15 5.18 -8.79 8.75
C GLU A 15 6.46 -8.73 7.91
N LEU A 16 6.98 -7.52 7.71
CA LEU A 16 8.21 -7.23 7.01
C LEU A 16 9.31 -7.04 8.05
N GLU A 17 10.34 -7.87 7.96
CA GLU A 17 11.47 -7.86 8.87
C GLU A 17 12.40 -6.67 8.61
N LYS A 18 12.88 -6.01 9.66
CA LYS A 18 13.80 -4.90 9.49
C LYS A 18 15.14 -5.42 8.96
N GLY A 19 15.62 -4.87 7.85
CA GLY A 19 16.92 -5.23 7.25
C GLY A 19 16.84 -6.22 6.08
N LYS A 20 15.64 -6.72 5.74
CA LYS A 20 15.43 -7.43 4.47
C LYS A 20 15.17 -6.45 3.33
N ASP A 21 15.65 -6.84 2.15
CA ASP A 21 15.30 -6.18 0.90
C ASP A 21 13.87 -6.55 0.53
N TYR A 22 13.02 -5.53 0.40
CA TYR A 22 11.61 -5.67 0.09
C TYR A 22 11.26 -4.71 -1.02
N SER A 23 10.36 -5.13 -1.91
CA SER A 23 9.86 -4.29 -2.99
C SER A 23 9.20 -3.03 -2.41
N GLU A 24 9.73 -1.85 -2.76
CA GLU A 24 9.18 -0.56 -2.37
C GLU A 24 8.41 0.07 -3.55
N GLY A 25 7.30 0.73 -3.26
CA GLY A 25 6.48 1.42 -4.25
C GLY A 25 5.40 2.26 -3.59
N PHE A 26 4.97 3.37 -4.23
CA PHE A 26 3.90 4.22 -3.70
C PHE A 26 4.13 4.67 -2.23
N GLY A 27 5.39 4.84 -1.82
CA GLY A 27 5.77 5.18 -0.44
C GLY A 27 5.59 4.06 0.60
N LYS A 28 5.28 2.84 0.17
CA LYS A 28 5.04 1.68 1.05
C LYS A 28 5.94 0.49 0.67
N LYS A 29 6.19 -0.39 1.65
CA LYS A 29 6.92 -1.64 1.45
C LYS A 29 5.97 -2.81 1.25
N PHE A 30 6.31 -3.70 0.33
CA PHE A 30 5.55 -4.90 -0.01
C PHE A 30 6.42 -6.12 0.17
N CYS A 31 5.81 -7.23 0.59
CA CYS A 31 6.53 -8.50 0.73
C CYS A 31 6.97 -9.08 -0.62
N SER A 32 6.36 -8.63 -1.73
CA SER A 32 6.57 -9.15 -3.08
C SER A 32 6.11 -8.14 -4.13
N GLU A 33 6.61 -8.25 -5.37
CA GLU A 33 6.18 -7.41 -6.50
C GLU A 33 4.69 -7.57 -6.81
N ASN A 34 4.14 -8.78 -6.71
CA ASN A 34 2.70 -9.00 -6.89
C ASN A 34 1.84 -8.16 -5.94
N CYS A 35 2.25 -8.02 -4.67
CA CYS A 35 1.55 -7.15 -3.73
C CYS A 35 1.66 -5.66 -4.11
N LYS A 36 2.77 -5.25 -4.71
CA LYS A 36 2.94 -3.87 -5.21
C LYS A 36 2.01 -3.61 -6.41
N GLU A 37 1.88 -4.55 -7.33
CA GLU A 37 0.99 -4.44 -8.49
C GLU A 37 -0.49 -4.42 -8.08
N GLU A 38 -0.91 -5.30 -7.18
CA GLU A 38 -2.28 -5.32 -6.67
C GLU A 38 -2.62 -4.02 -5.94
N TYR A 39 -1.66 -3.45 -5.19
CA TYR A 39 -1.84 -2.14 -4.57
C TYR A 39 -2.02 -1.02 -5.59
N LYS A 40 -1.23 -1.04 -6.69
CA LYS A 40 -1.38 -0.09 -7.79
C LYS A 40 -2.78 -0.17 -8.40
N LYS A 41 -3.30 -1.37 -8.68
CA LYS A 41 -4.64 -1.56 -9.24
C LYS A 41 -5.75 -1.03 -8.31
N GLN A 42 -5.57 -1.18 -7.00
CA GLN A 42 -6.52 -0.63 -6.02
C GLN A 42 -6.49 0.90 -6.01
N LEU A 43 -5.30 1.52 -6.06
CA LEU A 43 -5.16 2.97 -6.13
C LEU A 43 -5.75 3.57 -7.42
N ASP A 44 -5.62 2.85 -8.53
CA ASP A 44 -6.19 3.26 -9.82
C ASP A 44 -7.72 3.23 -9.78
N LYS A 45 -8.29 2.14 -9.25
CA LYS A 45 -9.74 2.01 -9.03
C LYS A 45 -10.28 3.07 -8.07
N GLU A 46 -9.61 3.33 -6.96
CA GLU A 46 -10.04 4.34 -5.98
C GLU A 46 -9.98 5.76 -6.59
N GLN A 47 -8.99 6.04 -7.46
CA GLN A 47 -8.93 7.29 -8.20
C GLN A 47 -10.04 7.40 -9.26
N GLU A 48 -10.39 6.32 -9.96
CA GLU A 48 -11.52 6.31 -10.89
C GLU A 48 -12.85 6.53 -10.16
N GLU A 49 -13.06 5.85 -9.02
CA GLU A 49 -14.25 6.03 -8.18
C GLU A 49 -14.35 7.45 -7.60
N HIS A 50 -13.23 8.06 -7.19
CA HIS A 50 -13.22 9.44 -6.72
C HIS A 50 -13.31 10.48 -7.85
N SER A 51 -12.91 10.14 -9.08
CA SER A 51 -13.03 11.04 -10.23
C SER A 51 -14.47 11.17 -10.76
N HIS A 52 -15.35 10.23 -10.43
CA HIS A 52 -16.80 10.33 -10.69
C HIS A 52 -17.60 10.99 -9.55
N GLY A 53 -16.96 11.33 -8.42
CA GLY A 53 -17.61 11.93 -7.24
C GLY A 53 -17.49 13.45 -7.12
N GLY A 54 -17.13 14.16 -8.20
CA GLY A 54 -17.02 15.63 -8.24
C GLY A 54 -18.37 16.36 -8.21
N GLY A 55 -19.20 16.09 -7.20
CA GLY A 55 -20.54 16.67 -7.10
C GLY A 55 -21.07 16.72 -5.66
N CYS A 56 -20.38 17.39 -4.74
CA CYS A 56 -21.02 18.01 -3.58
C CYS A 56 -20.07 18.98 -2.88
N CYS A 57 -19.93 20.21 -3.40
CA CYS A 57 -19.42 21.39 -2.67
C CYS A 57 -19.66 22.67 -3.51
N HIS A 58 -20.89 23.18 -3.52
CA HIS A 58 -21.23 24.60 -3.32
C HIS A 58 -22.74 24.78 -3.18
#